data_AF-A0A101FR99-F1
#
_entry.id   AF-A0A101FR99-F1
#
_cell.length_a   1.000
_cell.length_b   1.000
_cell.length_c   1.000
_cell.angle_alpha   90.00
_cell.angle_beta   90.00
_cell.angle_gamma   90.00
#
_symmetry.space_group_name_H-M   'P 1'
#
loop_
_entity.id
_entity.type
_entity.pdbx_description
1 polymer ?
#
loop_
_entity_poly.entity_id
_entity_poly.type
_entity_poly.pdbx_seq_one_letter_code
_entity_poly.pdbx_strand_id
1 'polypeptide(L)' 'MDERIRHTHEHTHPAIRHTHPHRHGDVVHEHEHVHPAVTHTHEHEHLPGAEDAHAHEHDHEHDHPH' A
#
# COMPACT_ATOMS: atom_id res chain seq x y z
N MET A 1 1.35 -20.84 30.62
CA MET A 1 1.32 -20.82 29.15
C MET A 1 0.76 -19.47 28.78
N ASP A 2 1.57 -18.62 28.19
CA ASP A 2 1.14 -17.29 27.73
C ASP A 2 0.31 -17.48 26.47
N GLU A 3 -1.00 -17.30 26.60
CA GLU A 3 -1.94 -17.33 25.48
C GLU A 3 -1.61 -16.13 24.58
N ARG A 4 -1.32 -16.37 23.31
CA ARG A 4 -1.15 -15.31 22.30
C ARG A 4 -2.38 -15.29 21.41
N ILE A 5 -2.89 -14.09 21.14
CA ILE A 5 -4.00 -13.85 20.23
C ILE A 5 -3.42 -13.46 18.88
N ARG A 6 -3.92 -14.08 17.81
CA ARG A 6 -3.48 -13.83 16.44
C ARG A 6 -4.58 -13.09 15.69
N HIS A 7 -4.23 -11.95 15.12
CA HIS A 7 -5.10 -11.13 14.31
C HIS A 7 -4.58 -11.07 12.88
N THR A 8 -5.46 -11.30 11.90
CA THR A 8 -5.13 -11.17 10.48
C THR A 8 -5.99 -10.05 9.90
N HIS A 9 -5.36 -9.07 9.27
CA HIS A 9 -6.02 -7.97 8.59
C HIS A 9 -5.59 -7.95 7.12
N GLU A 10 -6.54 -7.70 6.23
CA GLU A 10 -6.30 -7.52 4.81
C GLU A 10 -6.65 -6.09 4.40
N HIS A 11 -5.80 -5.45 3.60
CA HIS A 11 -6.13 -4.19 2.93
C HIS A 11 -5.82 -4.26 1.43
N THR A 12 -6.67 -3.61 0.63
CA THR A 12 -6.53 -3.57 -0.83
C THR A 12 -6.33 -2.13 -1.30
N HIS A 13 -5.24 -1.91 -2.03
CA HIS A 13 -5.01 -0.69 -2.80
C HIS A 13 -5.76 -0.79 -4.14
N PRO A 14 -6.59 0.21 -4.50
CA PRO A 14 -7.29 0.20 -5.77
C PRO A 14 -6.32 0.36 -6.95
N ALA A 15 -6.74 -0.04 -8.14
CA ALA A 15 -6.00 0.24 -9.36
C ALA A 15 -6.04 1.74 -9.68
N ILE A 16 -4.90 2.31 -10.07
CA ILE A 16 -4.77 3.73 -10.41
C ILE A 16 -4.28 3.87 -11.84
N ARG A 17 -4.99 4.66 -12.65
CA ARG A 17 -4.60 4.97 -14.04
C ARG A 17 -4.28 6.45 -14.14
N HIS A 18 -3.13 6.79 -14.70
CA HIS A 18 -2.77 8.17 -14.97
C HIS A 18 -2.12 8.30 -16.33
N THR A 19 -2.36 9.44 -16.98
CA THR A 19 -1.75 9.79 -18.26
C THR A 19 -0.84 11.00 -18.07
N HIS A 20 0.30 11.01 -18.75
CA HIS A 20 1.18 12.17 -18.80
C HIS A 20 1.66 12.41 -20.24
N PRO A 21 1.70 13.68 -20.69
CA PRO A 21 2.27 14.01 -21.99
C PRO A 21 3.81 13.94 -21.91
N HIS A 22 4.42 13.19 -22.81
CA HIS A 22 5.87 13.15 -23.03
C HIS A 22 6.22 13.83 -24.36
N ARG A 23 7.04 14.88 -24.30
CA ARG A 23 7.46 15.65 -25.48
C ARG A 23 8.84 15.20 -25.96
N HIS A 24 8.96 14.87 -27.24
CA HIS A 24 10.23 14.61 -27.90
C HIS A 24 10.35 15.49 -29.14
N GLY A 25 11.14 16.57 -29.03
CA GLY A 25 11.18 17.63 -30.04
C GLY A 25 9.85 18.36 -30.14
N ASP A 26 9.25 18.40 -31.34
CA ASP A 26 7.95 19.01 -31.59
C ASP A 26 6.76 18.05 -31.47
N VAL A 27 7.03 16.77 -31.17
CA VAL A 27 5.99 15.74 -31.04
C VAL A 27 5.65 15.54 -29.56
N VAL A 28 4.35 15.61 -29.23
CA VAL A 28 3.81 15.24 -27.92
C VAL A 28 3.16 13.87 -28.04
N HIS A 29 3.58 12.94 -27.19
CA HIS A 29 2.99 11.61 -27.05
C HIS A 29 2.28 11.54 -25.70
N GLU A 30 1.09 10.95 -25.65
CA GLU A 30 0.47 10.61 -24.37
C GLU A 30 0.99 9.25 -23.90
N HIS A 31 1.54 9.22 -22.69
CA HIS A 31 1.92 7.99 -22.01
C HIS A 31 0.86 7.66 -20.97
N GLU A 32 0.27 6.47 -21.07
CA GLU A 32 -0.60 5.91 -20.04
C GLU A 32 0.22 5.00 -19.12
N HIS A 33 0.05 5.18 -17.81
CA HIS A 33 0.57 4.27 -16.80
C HIS A 33 -0.59 3.73 -15.95
N VAL A 34 -0.57 2.43 -15.70
CA VAL A 34 -1.59 1.71 -14.92
C VAL A 34 -0.90 0.98 -13.77
N HIS A 35 -1.22 1.39 -12.55
CA HIS A 35 -0.94 0.62 -11.35
C HIS A 35 -2.06 -0.38 -11.12
N PRO A 36 -1.78 -1.69 -11.09
CA PRO A 36 -2.78 -2.70 -10.78
C PRO A 36 -3.25 -2.55 -9.32
N ALA A 37 -4.44 -3.09 -9.02
CA ALA A 37 -4.86 -3.23 -7.64
C ALA A 37 -3.98 -4.26 -6.93
N VAL A 38 -3.62 -3.98 -5.66
CA VAL A 38 -2.75 -4.84 -4.86
C VAL A 38 -3.39 -5.07 -3.50
N THR A 39 -3.50 -6.34 -3.10
CA THR A 39 -3.99 -6.73 -1.78
C THR A 39 -2.83 -7.19 -0.91
N HIS A 40 -2.77 -6.67 0.31
CA HIS A 40 -1.81 -7.05 1.33
C HIS A 40 -2.52 -7.65 2.53
N THR A 41 -2.03 -8.81 2.96
CA THR A 41 -2.49 -9.48 4.18
C THR A 41 -1.39 -9.34 5.24
N HIS A 42 -1.75 -8.82 6.40
CA HIS A 42 -0.89 -8.68 7.56
C HIS A 42 -1.38 -9.59 8.68
N GLU A 43 -0.46 -10.33 9.29
CA GLU A 43 -0.72 -11.14 10.48
C GLU A 43 0.06 -10.54 11.65
N HIS A 44 -0.63 -10.31 12.76
CA HIS A 44 -0.06 -9.80 14.01
C HIS A 44 -0.42 -10.74 15.16
N GLU A 45 0.55 -11.00 16.03
CA GLU A 45 0.35 -11.74 17.27
C GLU A 45 0.54 -10.80 18.46
N HIS A 46 -0.44 -10.73 19.36
CA HIS A 46 -0.38 -9.91 20.57
C HIS A 46 -0.79 -10.70 21.81
N LEU A 47 -0.38 -10.20 22.97
CA LEU A 47 -0.84 -10.71 24.25
C LEU A 47 -2.29 -10.26 24.52
N PRO A 48 -3.07 -11.00 25.33
CA PRO A 48 -4.40 -10.59 25.77
C PRO A 48 -4.35 -9.22 26.47
N GLY A 49 -5.16 -8.27 26.00
CA GLY A 49 -5.21 -6.90 26.54
C GLY A 49 -4.21 -5.91 25.92
N ALA A 50 -3.40 -6.33 24.94
CA ALA A 50 -2.52 -5.46 24.15
C ALA A 50 -3.11 -5.08 22.77
N GLU A 51 -4.43 -5.24 22.62
CA GLU A 51 -5.18 -5.08 21.37
C GLU A 51 -5.04 -3.66 20.79
N ASP A 52 -4.96 -2.65 21.67
CA ASP A 52 -4.88 -1.23 21.34
C ASP A 52 -3.44 -0.71 21.20
N ALA A 53 -2.43 -1.52 21.57
CA ALA A 53 -1.03 -1.12 21.46
C ALA A 53 -0.54 -1.06 19.99
N HIS A 54 -1.31 -1.63 19.07
CA HIS A 54 -1.09 -1.55 17.63
C HIS A 54 -1.83 -0.36 17.03
N ALA A 55 -1.53 0.85 17.52
CA ALA A 55 -1.74 2.04 16.71
C ALA A 55 -0.84 1.88 15.47
N HIS A 56 -1.44 1.43 14.35
CA HIS A 56 -0.75 1.33 13.08
C HIS A 56 -0.41 2.75 12.61
N GLU A 57 0.74 3.27 13.04
CA GLU A 57 1.44 4.30 12.28
C GLU A 57 1.87 3.66 10.97
N HIS A 58 1.02 3.78 9.96
CA HIS A 58 1.37 3.42 8.60
C HIS A 58 2.14 4.60 8.01
N ASP A 59 3.43 4.68 8.37
CA ASP A 59 4.37 5.55 7.68
C ASP A 59 4.62 4.96 6.29
N HIS A 60 3.76 5.36 5.36
CA HIS A 60 3.91 5.05 3.95
C HIS A 60 5.01 5.95 3.36
N GLU A 61 6.28 5.61 3.56
CA GLU A 61 7.35 6.13 2.71
C GLU A 61 7.18 5.52 1.31
N HIS A 62 6.40 6.18 0.45
CA HIS A 62 6.39 5.90 -0.98
C HIS A 62 7.52 6.71 -1.64
N ASP A 63 8.68 6.07 -1.83
CA ASP A 63 9.66 6.55 -2.79
C ASP A 63 9.05 6.40 -4.20
N HIS A 64 8.65 7.54 -4.79
CA HIS A 64 8.27 7.60 -6.19
C HIS A 64 9.50 8.00 -7.00
N PRO A 65 10.23 7.05 -7.62
CA PRO A 65 11.28 7.41 -8.55
C PRO A 65 10.66 8.14 -9.75
N HIS A 66 11.08 9.41 -9.91
CA HIS A 66 10.74 10.30 -11.03
C HIS A 66 11.68 10.07 -12.22
#